data_AF-A0A1B7TE73-F1
#
_entry.id   AF-A0A1B7TE73-F1
#
_cell.length_a   1.000
_cell.length_b   1.000
_cell.length_c   1.000
_cell.angle_alpha   90.00
_cell.angle_beta   90.00
_cell.angle_gamma   90.00
#
_symmetry.space_group_name_H-M   'P 1'
#
loop_
_entity.id
_entity.type
_entity.pdbx_description
1 polymer ?
#
loop_
_entity_poly.entity_id
_entity_poly.type
_entity_poly.pdbx_seq_one_letter_code
_entity_poly.pdbx_strand_id
1 'polypeptide(L)'
;MGLNYKEIKGDEDWIIACFQLLVLRDKLKNGQDVVDRCLENLAHSFETIQNRYLLDTSSEIPNTPVDRMLLESFVYNYTVSISVARDFDSKALPNPFDPIITRLVSMLKFPIFENCEVEWLNNPVLGSSVECFIMLAKVSYLGRLKLPLTSDSIWEIRAKELQQQCLYYSPPALPEKIKNNMAKYSKYRPGLLSGSIVSKACYLLLFKILNFSTMTDEEILKDEDIQNVVKYIITALNDIEMGDKLLCILQWALLIIGAFTVTDNDRFVIKKYVRSVGETIHSHYGNQIKIILDEIWETGDLGILFDIEQISKLVI
;
A
#
# COMPACT_ATOMS: atom_id res chain seq x y z
N MET A 1 -37.20 -22.10 26.87
CA MET A 1 -36.78 -20.99 26.00
C MET A 1 -35.76 -21.54 25.02
N GLY A 2 -36.17 -21.84 23.78
CA GLY A 2 -35.23 -22.25 22.74
C GLY A 2 -34.38 -21.04 22.34
N LEU A 3 -33.06 -21.19 22.42
CA LEU A 3 -32.14 -20.23 21.83
C LEU A 3 -32.38 -20.27 20.32
N ASN A 4 -32.94 -19.19 19.79
CA ASN A 4 -33.15 -19.01 18.35
C ASN A 4 -31.77 -18.66 17.75
N TYR A 5 -30.96 -19.69 17.49
CA TYR A 5 -29.69 -19.50 16.79
C TYR A 5 -30.01 -19.02 15.38
N LYS A 6 -29.71 -17.75 15.09
CA LYS A 6 -29.68 -17.29 13.69
C LYS A 6 -28.63 -18.12 12.97
N GLU A 7 -29.02 -18.72 11.85
CA GLU A 7 -28.11 -19.44 10.96
C GLU A 7 -27.03 -18.47 10.46
N ILE A 8 -25.77 -18.90 10.54
CA ILE A 8 -24.62 -18.12 10.07
C ILE A 8 -24.64 -18.14 8.54
N LYS A 9 -24.69 -16.97 7.93
CA LYS A 9 -24.82 -16.79 6.47
C LYS A 9 -23.47 -16.65 5.77
N GLY A 10 -22.41 -16.29 6.49
CA GLY A 10 -21.09 -16.07 5.91
C GLY A 10 -20.90 -14.69 5.29
N ASP A 11 -21.79 -13.73 5.59
CA ASP A 11 -21.77 -12.32 5.16
C ASP A 11 -21.70 -11.32 6.34
N GLU A 12 -21.56 -11.82 7.57
CA GLU A 12 -21.65 -11.00 8.77
C GLU A 12 -20.39 -10.17 9.06
N ASP A 13 -20.57 -8.95 9.60
CA ASP A 13 -19.48 -8.02 9.97
C ASP A 13 -18.40 -8.66 10.82
N TRP A 14 -18.80 -9.49 11.80
CA TRP A 14 -17.87 -10.11 12.74
C TRP A 14 -16.94 -11.11 12.05
N ILE A 15 -17.36 -11.73 10.94
CA ILE A 15 -16.53 -12.67 10.18
C ILE A 15 -15.40 -11.90 9.49
N ILE A 16 -15.73 -10.81 8.78
CA ILE A 16 -14.74 -9.95 8.12
C ILE A 16 -13.77 -9.39 9.18
N ALA A 17 -14.31 -8.86 10.28
CA ALA A 17 -13.51 -8.31 11.37
C ALA A 17 -12.56 -9.37 11.96
N CYS A 18 -13.03 -10.60 12.18
CA CYS A 18 -12.21 -11.71 12.66
C CYS A 18 -11.04 -11.98 11.72
N PHE A 19 -11.27 -12.13 10.42
CA PHE A 19 -10.19 -12.38 9.47
C PHE A 19 -9.18 -11.23 9.41
N GLN A 20 -9.63 -9.97 9.46
CA GLN A 20 -8.73 -8.82 9.48
C GLN A 20 -7.90 -8.74 10.78
N LEU A 21 -8.49 -9.08 11.92
CA LEU A 21 -7.75 -9.18 13.18
C LEU A 21 -6.74 -10.33 13.15
N LEU A 22 -7.06 -11.44 12.48
CA LEU A 22 -6.11 -12.55 12.28
C LEU A 22 -4.95 -12.12 11.38
N VAL A 23 -5.19 -11.35 10.31
CA VAL A 23 -4.14 -10.71 9.50
C VAL A 23 -3.23 -9.86 10.40
N LEU A 24 -3.79 -8.96 11.21
CA LEU A 24 -3.01 -8.09 12.09
C LEU A 24 -2.23 -8.89 13.15
N ARG A 25 -2.84 -9.92 13.73
CA ARG A 25 -2.19 -10.82 14.70
C ARG A 25 -1.01 -11.54 14.06
N ASP A 26 -1.23 -12.10 12.87
CA ASP A 26 -0.20 -12.86 12.17
C ASP A 26 0.93 -11.91 11.78
N LYS A 27 0.60 -10.72 11.26
CA LYS A 27 1.56 -9.64 11.04
C LYS A 27 2.42 -9.42 12.29
N LEU A 28 1.81 -9.19 13.46
CA LEU A 28 2.50 -8.92 14.74
C LEU A 28 3.27 -10.12 15.34
N LYS A 29 3.15 -11.33 14.78
CA LYS A 29 3.81 -12.53 15.29
C LYS A 29 5.17 -12.72 14.61
N ASN A 30 6.25 -12.73 15.38
CA ASN A 30 7.60 -13.00 14.88
C ASN A 30 7.78 -14.49 14.51
N GLY A 31 7.44 -14.88 13.28
CA GLY A 31 7.61 -16.27 12.83
C GLY A 31 7.78 -16.40 11.32
N GLN A 32 8.35 -17.54 10.90
CA GLN A 32 8.34 -17.98 9.50
C GLN A 32 6.88 -18.31 9.08
N ASP A 33 6.58 -18.19 7.78
CA ASP A 33 5.27 -18.46 7.16
C ASP A 33 4.10 -17.62 7.71
N VAL A 34 4.39 -16.41 8.15
CA VAL A 34 3.37 -15.43 8.57
C VAL A 34 2.65 -14.84 7.38
N VAL A 35 3.37 -14.56 6.29
CA VAL A 35 2.80 -13.86 5.15
C VAL A 35 1.72 -14.69 4.45
N ASP A 36 1.94 -15.98 4.23
CA ASP A 36 0.95 -16.81 3.54
C ASP A 36 -0.33 -17.01 4.38
N ARG A 37 -0.21 -17.04 5.72
CA ARG A 37 -1.38 -17.02 6.62
C ARG A 37 -2.13 -15.69 6.55
N CYS A 38 -1.41 -14.56 6.45
CA CYS A 38 -2.05 -13.27 6.19
C CYS A 38 -2.85 -13.31 4.89
N LEU A 39 -2.30 -13.91 3.82
CA LEU A 39 -3.01 -14.05 2.54
C LEU A 39 -4.24 -14.97 2.65
N GLU A 40 -4.14 -16.09 3.37
CA GLU A 40 -5.29 -16.98 3.63
C GLU A 40 -6.42 -16.26 4.37
N ASN A 41 -6.08 -15.51 5.42
CA ASN A 41 -7.07 -14.71 6.14
C ASN A 41 -7.66 -13.61 5.24
N LEU A 42 -6.84 -12.97 4.39
CA LEU A 42 -7.32 -12.00 3.41
C LEU A 42 -8.24 -12.65 2.37
N ALA A 43 -7.94 -13.88 1.93
CA ALA A 43 -8.76 -14.61 0.99
C ALA A 43 -10.16 -14.87 1.56
N HIS A 44 -10.24 -15.33 2.81
CA HIS A 44 -11.52 -15.51 3.49
C HIS A 44 -12.25 -14.17 3.72
N SER A 45 -11.53 -13.11 4.09
CA SER A 45 -12.11 -11.77 4.16
C SER A 45 -12.69 -11.33 2.81
N PHE A 46 -12.00 -11.63 1.71
CA PHE A 46 -12.46 -11.29 0.37
C PHE A 46 -13.67 -12.11 -0.05
N GLU A 47 -13.70 -13.41 0.26
CA GLU A 47 -14.85 -14.29 0.01
C GLU A 47 -16.12 -13.75 0.68
N THR A 48 -16.03 -13.34 1.96
CA THR A 48 -17.14 -12.70 2.68
C THR A 48 -17.58 -11.38 2.01
N ILE A 49 -16.61 -10.54 1.60
CA ILE A 49 -16.88 -9.29 0.87
C ILE A 49 -17.57 -9.58 -0.48
N GLN A 50 -17.14 -10.63 -1.18
CA GLN A 50 -17.73 -11.03 -2.45
C GLN A 50 -19.18 -11.47 -2.28
N ASN A 51 -19.43 -12.35 -1.31
CA ASN A 51 -20.77 -12.84 -1.00
C ASN A 51 -21.73 -11.72 -0.63
N ARG A 52 -21.25 -10.70 0.08
CA ARG A 52 -22.09 -9.59 0.54
C ARG A 52 -22.34 -8.52 -0.51
N TYR A 53 -21.32 -8.12 -1.26
CA TYR A 53 -21.37 -6.89 -2.06
C TYR A 53 -21.18 -7.09 -3.56
N LEU A 54 -20.61 -8.23 -3.99
CA LEU A 54 -20.08 -8.37 -5.36
C LEU A 54 -20.84 -9.41 -6.21
N LEU A 55 -21.49 -10.40 -5.61
CA LEU A 55 -22.16 -11.48 -6.37
C LEU A 55 -23.56 -11.14 -6.89
N ASP A 56 -24.34 -10.30 -6.21
CA ASP A 56 -25.73 -9.99 -6.61
C ASP A 56 -25.87 -8.56 -7.19
N THR A 57 -26.73 -8.34 -8.18
CA THR A 57 -27.05 -6.98 -8.68
C THR A 57 -27.98 -6.21 -7.74
N SER A 58 -28.64 -6.93 -6.82
CA SER A 58 -29.38 -6.36 -5.69
C SER A 58 -28.51 -6.14 -4.43
N SER A 59 -27.20 -6.42 -4.53
CA SER A 59 -26.26 -6.34 -3.40
C SER A 59 -26.35 -4.99 -2.70
N GLU A 60 -26.34 -5.03 -1.38
CA GLU A 60 -26.27 -3.83 -0.55
C GLU A 60 -25.02 -3.03 -0.93
N ILE A 61 -25.16 -1.71 -1.06
CA ILE A 61 -23.98 -0.84 -1.14
C ILE A 61 -23.50 -0.64 0.30
N PRO A 62 -22.19 -0.68 0.57
CA PRO A 62 -21.63 -0.32 1.87
C PRO A 62 -22.23 1.01 2.34
N ASN A 63 -22.95 0.99 3.46
CA ASN A 63 -23.74 2.14 3.91
C ASN A 63 -23.56 2.45 5.39
N THR A 64 -22.80 1.62 6.13
CA THR A 64 -22.46 1.88 7.52
C THR A 64 -20.98 2.26 7.68
N PRO A 65 -20.63 3.03 8.74
CA PRO A 65 -19.24 3.26 9.11
C PRO A 65 -18.41 1.98 9.31
N VAL A 66 -19.06 0.90 9.76
CA VAL A 66 -18.42 -0.42 9.94
C VAL A 66 -18.06 -1.02 8.58
N ASP A 67 -18.96 -0.98 7.60
CA ASP A 67 -18.66 -1.45 6.24
C ASP A 67 -17.48 -0.68 5.64
N ARG A 68 -17.45 0.66 5.83
CA ARG A 68 -16.33 1.51 5.37
C ARG A 68 -15.01 1.05 5.96
N MET A 69 -14.97 0.92 7.29
CA MET A 69 -13.77 0.52 8.02
C MET A 69 -13.28 -0.86 7.58
N LEU A 70 -14.18 -1.83 7.44
CA LEU A 70 -13.85 -3.19 7.04
C LEU A 70 -13.34 -3.23 5.59
N LEU A 71 -14.02 -2.61 4.64
CA LEU A 71 -13.56 -2.59 3.25
C LEU A 71 -12.23 -1.88 3.07
N GLU A 72 -12.05 -0.75 3.75
CA GLU A 72 -10.81 0.02 3.65
C GLU A 72 -9.63 -0.71 4.29
N SER A 73 -9.85 -1.35 5.45
CA SER A 73 -8.87 -2.21 6.10
C SER A 73 -8.50 -3.41 5.22
N PHE A 74 -9.49 -4.02 4.54
CA PHE A 74 -9.22 -5.08 3.56
C PHE A 74 -8.33 -4.55 2.43
N VAL A 75 -8.70 -3.43 1.80
CA VAL A 75 -7.94 -2.85 0.68
C VAL A 75 -6.52 -2.51 1.11
N TYR A 76 -6.33 -1.85 2.26
CA TYR A 76 -4.98 -1.58 2.79
C TYR A 76 -4.18 -2.87 2.93
N ASN A 77 -4.69 -3.86 3.69
CA ASN A 77 -3.94 -5.07 3.97
C ASN A 77 -3.68 -5.91 2.71
N TYR A 78 -4.64 -5.99 1.79
CA TYR A 78 -4.50 -6.63 0.48
C TYR A 78 -3.36 -5.98 -0.32
N THR A 79 -3.37 -4.65 -0.45
CA THR A 79 -2.40 -3.92 -1.29
C THR A 79 -0.96 -4.14 -0.84
N VAL A 80 -0.69 -4.03 0.46
CA VAL A 80 0.67 -4.21 0.99
C VAL A 80 1.11 -5.67 1.01
N SER A 81 0.18 -6.63 1.21
CA SER A 81 0.51 -8.06 1.29
C SER A 81 0.96 -8.66 -0.04
N ILE A 82 0.52 -8.11 -1.19
CA ILE A 82 0.96 -8.58 -2.52
C ILE A 82 2.48 -8.52 -2.65
N SER A 83 3.11 -7.45 -2.14
CA SER A 83 4.54 -7.23 -2.28
C SER A 83 5.39 -8.27 -1.54
N VAL A 84 4.87 -8.85 -0.45
CA VAL A 84 5.59 -9.79 0.43
C VAL A 84 5.14 -11.24 0.26
N ALA A 85 4.03 -11.48 -0.45
CA ALA A 85 3.41 -12.79 -0.62
C ALA A 85 4.37 -13.85 -1.17
N ARG A 86 4.48 -15.05 -0.60
CA ARG A 86 5.25 -16.11 -1.29
C ARG A 86 4.41 -16.71 -2.41
N ASP A 87 3.17 -17.05 -2.07
CA ASP A 87 2.25 -17.72 -2.97
C ASP A 87 0.95 -16.92 -3.10
N PHE A 88 0.95 -15.89 -3.95
CA PHE A 88 -0.23 -15.04 -4.17
C PHE A 88 -1.29 -15.73 -5.03
N ASP A 89 -0.87 -16.38 -6.12
CA ASP A 89 -1.78 -16.91 -7.14
C ASP A 89 -2.61 -18.10 -6.64
N SER A 90 -2.15 -18.84 -5.62
CA SER A 90 -2.92 -19.95 -5.05
C SER A 90 -4.02 -19.53 -4.05
N LYS A 91 -4.00 -18.29 -3.56
CA LYS A 91 -4.80 -17.87 -2.40
C LYS A 91 -6.19 -17.32 -2.75
N ALA A 92 -6.68 -17.53 -3.98
CA ALA A 92 -7.99 -17.06 -4.42
C ALA A 92 -8.25 -15.54 -4.21
N LEU A 93 -7.18 -14.76 -4.07
CA LEU A 93 -7.25 -13.30 -4.03
C LEU A 93 -7.36 -12.73 -5.44
N PRO A 94 -8.05 -11.60 -5.62
CA PRO A 94 -8.26 -11.01 -6.94
C PRO A 94 -6.95 -10.46 -7.50
N ASN A 95 -6.78 -10.47 -8.82
CA ASN A 95 -5.69 -9.76 -9.46
C ASN A 95 -5.91 -8.23 -9.32
N PRO A 96 -4.89 -7.42 -8.98
CA PRO A 96 -5.05 -5.96 -8.85
C PRO A 96 -5.54 -5.24 -10.12
N PHE A 97 -5.39 -5.88 -11.29
CA PHE A 97 -5.88 -5.39 -12.58
C PHE A 97 -7.31 -5.82 -12.89
N ASP A 98 -7.92 -6.71 -12.08
CA ASP A 98 -9.27 -7.19 -12.33
C ASP A 98 -10.33 -6.11 -12.07
N PRO A 99 -11.43 -6.10 -12.84
CA PRO A 99 -12.54 -5.16 -12.64
C PRO A 99 -13.16 -5.20 -11.24
N ILE A 100 -13.03 -6.33 -10.53
CA ILE A 100 -13.53 -6.50 -9.16
C ILE A 100 -12.86 -5.54 -8.18
N ILE A 101 -11.57 -5.24 -8.38
CA ILE A 101 -10.84 -4.24 -7.58
C ILE A 101 -11.37 -2.84 -7.87
N THR A 102 -11.63 -2.51 -9.14
CA THR A 102 -12.26 -1.24 -9.51
C THR A 102 -13.63 -1.07 -8.85
N ARG A 103 -14.41 -2.15 -8.74
CA ARG A 103 -15.70 -2.14 -8.03
C ARG A 103 -15.55 -1.94 -6.52
N LEU A 104 -14.53 -2.54 -5.89
CA LEU A 104 -14.22 -2.27 -4.47
C LEU A 104 -13.83 -0.81 -4.25
N VAL A 105 -13.02 -0.24 -5.14
CA VAL A 105 -12.59 1.15 -5.05
C VAL A 105 -13.76 2.12 -5.25
N SER A 106 -14.71 1.82 -6.14
CA SER A 106 -15.91 2.64 -6.30
C SER A 106 -16.79 2.61 -5.05
N MET A 107 -16.88 1.46 -4.36
CA MET A 107 -17.54 1.35 -3.06
C MET A 107 -16.87 2.19 -1.97
N LEU A 108 -15.53 2.35 -2.01
CA LEU A 108 -14.77 3.25 -1.12
C LEU A 108 -15.04 4.74 -1.35
N LYS A 109 -15.59 5.11 -2.51
CA LYS A 109 -15.92 6.50 -2.84
C LYS A 109 -17.35 6.89 -2.50
N PHE A 110 -18.19 5.92 -2.13
CA PHE A 110 -19.58 6.21 -1.76
C PHE A 110 -19.63 6.99 -0.42
N PRO A 111 -20.29 8.15 -0.33
CA PRO A 111 -20.27 8.95 0.89
C PRO A 111 -21.14 8.30 1.98
N ILE A 112 -20.51 7.82 3.06
CA ILE A 112 -21.19 7.27 4.25
C ILE A 112 -21.26 8.29 5.39
N PHE A 113 -20.17 9.03 5.62
CA PHE A 113 -20.14 10.10 6.60
C PHE A 113 -20.64 11.44 6.02
N GLU A 114 -21.62 12.04 6.68
CA GLU A 114 -22.13 13.37 6.35
C GLU A 114 -21.22 14.48 6.88
N ASN A 115 -21.31 15.67 6.28
CA ASN A 115 -20.64 16.89 6.74
C ASN A 115 -19.10 16.82 6.86
N CYS A 116 -18.46 15.94 6.10
CA CYS A 116 -17.00 15.92 5.99
C CYS A 116 -16.49 17.25 5.40
N GLU A 117 -15.42 17.82 5.97
CA GLU A 117 -14.86 19.07 5.47
C GLU A 117 -14.26 18.95 4.06
N VAL A 118 -13.86 17.71 3.70
CA VAL A 118 -13.41 17.27 2.37
C VAL A 118 -13.87 15.82 2.14
N GLU A 119 -14.19 15.49 0.89
CA GLU A 119 -14.82 14.21 0.52
C GLU A 119 -13.99 12.98 0.91
N TRP A 120 -12.67 13.06 0.77
CA TRP A 120 -11.79 11.92 1.04
C TRP A 120 -11.64 11.60 2.54
N LEU A 121 -12.16 12.42 3.46
CA LEU A 121 -12.30 12.02 4.88
C LEU A 121 -13.35 10.93 5.09
N ASN A 122 -14.08 10.56 4.04
CA ASN A 122 -14.95 9.38 4.07
C ASN A 122 -14.17 8.06 4.21
N ASN A 123 -12.85 8.12 4.06
CA ASN A 123 -11.90 7.01 4.11
C ASN A 123 -10.95 7.22 5.31
N PRO A 124 -11.28 6.69 6.52
CA PRO A 124 -10.51 6.96 7.73
C PRO A 124 -9.08 6.43 7.75
N VAL A 125 -8.73 5.40 6.96
CA VAL A 125 -7.38 4.80 6.94
C VAL A 125 -6.53 5.35 5.80
N LEU A 126 -7.04 5.31 4.58
CA LEU A 126 -6.35 5.64 3.33
C LEU A 126 -6.59 7.09 2.92
N GLY A 127 -7.64 7.75 3.41
CA GLY A 127 -7.95 9.15 3.14
C GLY A 127 -7.98 9.46 1.63
N SER A 128 -7.18 10.44 1.22
CA SER A 128 -7.01 10.84 -0.19
C SER A 128 -6.22 9.85 -1.04
N SER A 129 -5.61 8.83 -0.43
CA SER A 129 -4.59 7.98 -1.04
C SER A 129 -5.13 6.65 -1.57
N VAL A 130 -6.45 6.41 -1.51
CA VAL A 130 -7.09 5.15 -1.95
C VAL A 130 -6.56 4.70 -3.32
N GLU A 131 -6.58 5.58 -4.32
CA GLU A 131 -6.09 5.27 -5.67
C GLU A 131 -4.60 4.92 -5.71
N CYS A 132 -3.78 5.58 -4.90
CA CYS A 132 -2.34 5.32 -4.84
C CYS A 132 -2.04 3.95 -4.26
N PHE A 133 -2.83 3.47 -3.30
CA PHE A 133 -2.68 2.11 -2.77
C PHE A 133 -3.09 1.05 -3.81
N ILE A 134 -4.02 1.37 -4.71
CA ILE A 134 -4.32 0.50 -5.86
C ILE A 134 -3.18 0.50 -6.89
N MET A 135 -2.55 1.65 -7.12
CA MET A 135 -1.31 1.70 -7.89
C MET A 135 -0.24 0.81 -7.25
N LEU A 136 -0.05 0.90 -5.93
CA LEU A 136 0.88 0.06 -5.16
C LEU A 136 0.59 -1.43 -5.37
N ALA A 137 -0.66 -1.87 -5.25
CA ALA A 137 -1.04 -3.26 -5.47
C ALA A 137 -0.65 -3.74 -6.88
N LYS A 138 -0.96 -2.92 -7.91
CA LYS A 138 -0.64 -3.22 -9.31
C LYS A 138 0.85 -3.28 -9.57
N VAL A 139 1.63 -2.33 -9.05
CA VAL A 139 3.10 -2.33 -9.17
C VAL A 139 3.70 -3.52 -8.46
N SER A 140 3.24 -3.81 -7.24
CA SER A 140 3.69 -4.97 -6.48
C SER A 140 3.42 -6.26 -7.24
N TYR A 141 2.24 -6.41 -7.83
CA TYR A 141 1.91 -7.57 -8.67
C TYR A 141 2.83 -7.68 -9.90
N LEU A 142 3.10 -6.57 -10.60
CA LEU A 142 4.03 -6.55 -11.73
C LEU A 142 5.45 -6.98 -11.31
N GLY A 143 5.91 -6.55 -10.14
CA GLY A 143 7.22 -6.93 -9.59
C GLY A 143 7.36 -8.43 -9.26
N ARG A 144 6.24 -9.15 -9.13
CA ARG A 144 6.23 -10.62 -8.91
C ARG A 144 6.28 -11.43 -10.19
N LEU A 145 5.94 -10.81 -11.32
CA LEU A 145 6.00 -11.49 -12.60
C LEU A 145 7.46 -11.82 -12.93
N LYS A 146 7.65 -12.78 -13.83
CA LYS A 146 8.99 -13.08 -14.34
C LYS A 146 9.58 -11.82 -15.00
N LEU A 147 10.68 -11.32 -14.45
CA LEU A 147 11.44 -10.19 -15.01
C LEU A 147 12.61 -10.70 -15.87
N PRO A 148 12.99 -9.97 -16.94
CA PRO A 148 12.30 -8.79 -17.47
C PRO A 148 10.92 -9.15 -18.03
N LEU A 149 10.00 -8.17 -18.02
CA LEU A 149 8.70 -8.36 -18.65
C LEU A 149 8.88 -8.63 -20.15
N THR A 150 8.08 -9.53 -20.71
CA THR A 150 8.12 -9.82 -22.15
C THR A 150 7.77 -8.56 -22.95
N SER A 151 8.60 -8.22 -23.95
CA SER A 151 8.37 -7.10 -24.86
C SER A 151 6.99 -7.20 -25.54
N ASP A 152 6.30 -6.07 -25.63
CA ASP A 152 4.97 -5.89 -26.22
C ASP A 152 3.87 -6.74 -25.57
N SER A 153 4.15 -7.31 -24.39
CA SER A 153 3.14 -8.00 -23.60
C SER A 153 2.16 -7.02 -22.96
N ILE A 154 0.99 -7.52 -22.62
CA ILE A 154 0.00 -6.75 -21.85
C ILE A 154 0.61 -6.20 -20.54
N TRP A 155 1.52 -6.92 -19.90
CA TRP A 155 2.13 -6.50 -18.65
C TRP A 155 3.11 -5.34 -18.82
N GLU A 156 3.90 -5.34 -19.90
CA GLU A 156 4.77 -4.21 -20.20
C GLU A 156 3.96 -2.95 -20.55
N ILE A 157 2.90 -3.09 -21.34
CA ILE A 157 1.99 -1.99 -21.69
C ILE A 157 1.35 -1.42 -20.40
N ARG A 158 0.82 -2.29 -19.54
CA ARG A 158 0.22 -1.89 -18.25
C ARG A 158 1.23 -1.21 -17.33
N ALA A 159 2.48 -1.70 -17.29
CA ALA A 159 3.54 -1.09 -16.51
C ALA A 159 3.89 0.32 -17.01
N LYS A 160 3.99 0.52 -18.33
CA LYS A 160 4.21 1.84 -18.96
C LYS A 160 3.07 2.81 -18.68
N GLU A 161 1.82 2.37 -18.85
CA GLU A 161 0.62 3.17 -18.51
C GLU A 161 0.63 3.60 -17.04
N LEU A 162 0.92 2.65 -16.14
CA LEU A 162 0.93 2.89 -14.70
C LEU A 162 2.09 3.81 -14.29
N GLN A 163 3.24 3.72 -14.95
CA GLN A 163 4.39 4.59 -14.68
C GLN A 163 4.02 6.05 -14.96
N GLN A 164 3.35 6.32 -16.09
CA GLN A 164 2.85 7.66 -16.42
C GLN A 164 1.82 8.15 -15.39
N GLN A 165 0.88 7.29 -14.98
CA GLN A 165 -0.10 7.64 -13.93
C GLN A 165 0.58 7.98 -12.60
N CYS A 166 1.60 7.24 -12.21
CA CYS A 166 2.36 7.47 -10.99
C CYS A 166 3.16 8.78 -11.04
N LEU A 167 3.79 9.08 -12.18
CA LEU A 167 4.56 10.31 -12.37
C LEU A 167 3.67 11.56 -12.26
N TYR A 168 2.53 11.56 -12.95
CA TYR A 168 1.64 12.72 -13.02
C TYR A 168 0.54 12.74 -11.96
N TYR A 169 0.50 11.76 -11.05
CA TYR A 169 -0.42 11.79 -9.92
C TYR A 169 -0.30 13.11 -9.14
N SER A 170 -1.45 13.74 -8.92
CA SER A 170 -1.60 14.92 -8.08
C SER A 170 -2.65 14.63 -7.01
N PRO A 171 -2.39 14.98 -5.73
CA PRO A 171 -3.36 14.79 -4.68
C PRO A 171 -4.61 15.67 -4.91
N PRO A 172 -5.78 15.29 -4.36
CA PRO A 172 -7.00 16.08 -4.50
C PRO A 172 -6.81 17.48 -3.92
N ALA A 173 -7.36 18.49 -4.62
CA ALA A 173 -7.25 19.88 -4.21
C ALA A 173 -8.01 20.13 -2.90
N LEU A 174 -7.36 20.83 -1.96
CA LEU A 174 -8.05 21.34 -0.78
C LEU A 174 -8.97 22.51 -1.15
N PRO A 175 -10.18 22.60 -0.58
CA PRO A 175 -10.99 23.81 -0.64
C PRO A 175 -10.23 25.04 -0.13
N GLU A 176 -10.46 26.20 -0.74
CA GLU A 176 -9.78 27.46 -0.37
C GLU A 176 -9.99 27.83 1.11
N LYS A 177 -11.18 27.53 1.67
CA LYS A 177 -11.47 27.69 3.11
C LYS A 177 -10.51 26.91 4.03
N ILE A 178 -9.96 25.79 3.55
CA ILE A 178 -8.99 24.97 4.28
C ILE A 178 -7.57 25.46 4.02
N LYS A 179 -7.22 25.76 2.76
CA LYS A 179 -5.90 26.27 2.39
C LYS A 179 -5.56 27.58 3.12
N ASN A 180 -6.54 28.47 3.24
CA ASN A 180 -6.37 29.77 3.88
C ASN A 180 -6.36 29.69 5.43
N ASN A 181 -6.61 28.52 6.00
CA ASN A 181 -6.54 28.29 7.44
C ASN A 181 -5.33 27.41 7.77
N MET A 182 -4.25 28.02 8.26
CA MET A 182 -2.99 27.33 8.55
C MET A 182 -3.13 26.11 9.47
N ALA A 183 -4.01 26.17 10.48
CA ALA A 183 -4.23 25.05 11.39
C ALA A 183 -4.90 23.87 10.68
N LYS A 184 -5.93 24.13 9.86
CA LYS A 184 -6.59 23.08 9.06
C LYS A 184 -5.66 22.55 7.96
N TYR A 185 -4.95 23.44 7.28
CA TYR A 185 -3.98 23.07 6.25
C TYR A 185 -2.93 22.10 6.80
N SER A 186 -2.32 22.43 7.93
CA SER A 186 -1.32 21.58 8.59
C SER A 186 -1.89 20.22 9.00
N LYS A 187 -3.17 20.16 9.39
CA LYS A 187 -3.87 18.91 9.73
C LYS A 187 -4.09 17.99 8.52
N TYR A 188 -4.44 18.55 7.36
CA TYR A 188 -4.79 17.74 6.18
C TYR A 188 -3.62 17.47 5.23
N ARG A 189 -2.59 18.31 5.26
CA ARG A 189 -1.42 18.20 4.38
C ARG A 189 -0.74 16.83 4.46
N PRO A 190 -0.49 16.22 5.63
CA PRO A 190 0.15 14.91 5.70
C PRO A 190 -0.60 13.84 4.89
N GLY A 191 -1.93 13.79 5.00
CA GLY A 191 -2.76 12.83 4.25
C GLY A 191 -2.64 12.98 2.73
N LEU A 192 -2.52 14.21 2.23
CA LEU A 192 -2.27 14.47 0.80
C LEU A 192 -0.86 14.06 0.38
N LEU A 193 0.14 14.35 1.23
CA LEU A 193 1.52 13.96 0.98
C LEU A 193 1.68 12.44 0.94
N SER A 194 0.93 11.70 1.74
CA SER A 194 0.88 10.22 1.70
C SER A 194 0.62 9.70 0.27
N GLY A 195 -0.38 10.23 -0.43
CA GLY A 195 -0.68 9.82 -1.80
C GLY A 195 0.46 10.15 -2.79
N SER A 196 1.05 11.34 -2.64
CA SER A 196 2.22 11.73 -3.43
C SER A 196 3.42 10.81 -3.17
N ILE A 197 3.71 10.48 -1.91
CA ILE A 197 4.81 9.60 -1.51
C ILE A 197 4.60 8.20 -2.11
N VAL A 198 3.41 7.61 -1.94
CA VAL A 198 3.11 6.26 -2.45
C VAL A 198 3.18 6.22 -3.98
N SER A 199 2.55 7.18 -4.67
CA SER A 199 2.59 7.21 -6.15
C SER A 199 4.01 7.34 -6.69
N LYS A 200 4.87 8.15 -6.06
CA LYS A 200 6.25 8.32 -6.50
C LYS A 200 7.13 7.12 -6.14
N ALA A 201 6.87 6.44 -5.02
CA ALA A 201 7.48 5.14 -4.73
C ALA A 201 7.11 4.08 -5.79
N CYS A 202 5.84 4.03 -6.21
CA CYS A 202 5.39 3.18 -7.32
C CYS A 202 6.13 3.49 -8.63
N TYR A 203 6.33 4.78 -8.94
CA TYR A 203 7.09 5.20 -10.11
C TYR A 203 8.54 4.68 -10.09
N LEU A 204 9.24 4.79 -8.95
CA LEU A 204 10.62 4.31 -8.78
C LEU A 204 10.71 2.79 -9.05
N LEU A 205 9.84 2.00 -8.42
CA LEU A 205 9.85 0.56 -8.61
C LEU A 205 9.47 0.15 -10.06
N LEU A 206 8.50 0.84 -10.68
CA LEU A 206 8.17 0.63 -12.09
C LEU A 206 9.33 0.96 -13.02
N PHE A 207 10.10 2.00 -12.71
CA PHE A 207 11.28 2.33 -13.50
C PHE A 207 12.30 1.19 -13.49
N LYS A 208 12.54 0.57 -12.32
CA LYS A 208 13.39 -0.62 -12.22
C LYS A 208 12.79 -1.83 -12.95
N ILE A 209 11.48 -2.07 -12.84
CA ILE A 209 10.79 -3.18 -13.53
C ILE A 209 10.92 -3.04 -15.05
N LEU A 210 10.66 -1.84 -15.59
CA LEU A 210 10.68 -1.56 -17.03
C LEU A 210 12.10 -1.58 -17.61
N ASN A 211 13.10 -1.20 -16.81
CA ASN A 211 14.49 -1.17 -17.22
C ASN A 211 15.31 -2.36 -16.69
N PHE A 212 14.66 -3.44 -16.26
CA PHE A 212 15.30 -4.55 -15.55
C PHE A 212 16.50 -5.15 -16.30
N SER A 213 16.43 -5.21 -17.63
CA SER A 213 17.49 -5.75 -18.49
C SER A 213 18.22 -4.69 -19.33
N THR A 214 17.77 -3.44 -19.32
CA THR A 214 18.31 -2.36 -20.17
C THR A 214 19.23 -1.42 -19.41
N MET A 215 19.10 -1.34 -18.09
CA MET A 215 19.96 -0.54 -17.22
C MET A 215 20.45 -1.39 -16.05
N THR A 216 21.71 -1.20 -15.69
CA THR A 216 22.29 -1.69 -14.44
C THR A 216 21.72 -0.92 -13.24
N ASP A 217 21.79 -1.50 -12.05
CA ASP A 217 21.32 -0.81 -10.83
C ASP A 217 22.14 0.45 -10.53
N GLU A 218 23.43 0.44 -10.84
CA GLU A 218 24.28 1.63 -10.71
C GLU A 218 23.83 2.77 -11.63
N GLU A 219 23.44 2.47 -12.87
CA GLU A 219 22.89 3.46 -13.81
C GLU A 219 21.55 4.01 -13.30
N ILE A 220 20.65 3.14 -12.81
CA ILE A 220 19.36 3.57 -12.25
C ILE A 220 19.56 4.46 -11.02
N LEU A 221 20.49 4.10 -10.13
CA LEU A 221 20.76 4.88 -8.91
C LEU A 221 21.40 6.23 -9.20
N LYS A 222 22.13 6.37 -10.33
CA LYS A 222 22.75 7.63 -10.76
C LYS A 222 21.87 8.47 -11.69
N ASP A 223 20.73 7.95 -12.12
CA ASP A 223 19.80 8.66 -12.99
C ASP A 223 19.26 9.91 -12.29
N GLU A 224 19.37 11.06 -12.96
CA GLU A 224 19.03 12.37 -12.39
C GLU A 224 17.52 12.51 -12.14
N ASP A 225 16.67 11.99 -13.02
CA ASP A 225 15.22 12.05 -12.88
C ASP A 225 14.77 11.18 -11.70
N ILE A 226 15.37 10.01 -11.55
CA ILE A 226 15.15 9.13 -10.39
C ILE A 226 15.56 9.80 -9.09
N GLN A 227 16.74 10.41 -9.04
CA GLN A 227 17.18 11.11 -7.83
C GLN A 227 16.34 12.35 -7.53
N ASN A 228 15.85 13.07 -8.54
CA ASN A 228 14.91 14.18 -8.35
C ASN A 228 13.60 13.70 -7.72
N VAL A 229 13.08 12.55 -8.13
CA VAL A 229 11.91 11.92 -7.51
C VAL A 229 12.20 11.54 -6.05
N VAL A 230 13.36 10.94 -5.76
CA VAL A 230 13.77 10.62 -4.39
C VAL A 230 13.82 11.87 -3.51
N LYS A 231 14.41 12.96 -3.99
CA LYS A 231 14.49 14.25 -3.26
C LYS A 231 13.11 14.87 -3.01
N TYR A 232 12.22 14.80 -4.00
CA TYR A 232 10.84 15.24 -3.84
C TYR A 232 10.16 14.47 -2.70
N ILE A 233 10.31 13.15 -2.68
CA ILE A 233 9.69 12.31 -1.66
C ILE A 233 10.29 12.57 -0.27
N ILE A 234 11.61 12.73 -0.16
CA ILE A 234 12.28 13.06 1.11
C ILE A 234 11.80 14.40 1.66
N THR A 235 11.60 15.39 0.78
CA THR A 235 11.03 16.69 1.17
C THR A 235 9.61 16.52 1.68
N ALA A 236 8.78 15.74 0.98
CA ALA A 236 7.42 15.42 1.42
C ALA A 236 7.38 14.65 2.74
N LEU A 237 8.33 13.74 2.99
CA LEU A 237 8.45 13.04 4.27
C LEU A 237 8.77 14.00 5.40
N ASN A 238 9.75 14.90 5.23
CA ASN A 238 10.13 15.89 6.25
C ASN A 238 8.99 16.85 6.65
N ASP A 239 7.98 17.01 5.81
CA ASP A 239 6.76 17.77 6.10
C ASP A 239 5.73 16.98 6.95
N ILE A 240 5.96 15.69 7.19
CA ILE A 240 5.17 14.83 8.07
C ILE A 240 5.91 14.66 9.39
N GLU A 241 5.22 14.95 10.50
CA GLU A 241 5.78 14.83 11.85
C GLU A 241 6.15 13.36 12.15
N MET A 242 7.35 13.16 12.69
CA MET A 242 7.76 11.83 13.17
C MET A 242 6.86 11.39 14.33
N GLY A 243 6.45 10.12 14.33
CA GLY A 243 5.49 9.58 15.28
C GLY A 243 4.03 9.71 14.82
N ASP A 244 3.75 10.43 13.73
CA ASP A 244 2.41 10.45 13.14
C ASP A 244 1.99 9.04 12.72
N LYS A 245 0.79 8.63 13.12
CA LYS A 245 0.22 7.32 12.82
C LYS A 245 0.07 7.08 11.31
N LEU A 246 -0.06 8.14 10.51
CA LEU A 246 -0.08 8.06 9.05
C LEU A 246 1.19 7.40 8.50
N LEU A 247 2.35 7.57 9.15
CA LEU A 247 3.59 6.95 8.70
C LEU A 247 3.53 5.41 8.75
N CYS A 248 2.63 4.84 9.57
CA CYS A 248 2.47 3.39 9.69
C CYS A 248 1.95 2.73 8.41
N ILE A 249 1.20 3.47 7.58
CA ILE A 249 0.73 2.98 6.28
C ILE A 249 1.74 3.22 5.14
N LEU A 250 2.88 3.86 5.43
CA LEU A 250 3.91 4.22 4.44
C LEU A 250 5.15 3.30 4.48
N GLN A 251 5.11 2.21 5.27
CA GLN A 251 6.25 1.29 5.42
C GLN A 251 6.74 0.73 4.09
N TRP A 252 5.83 0.31 3.21
CA TRP A 252 6.18 -0.14 1.85
C TRP A 252 6.89 0.95 1.06
N ALA A 253 6.34 2.17 1.09
CA ALA A 253 6.95 3.30 0.38
C ALA A 253 8.34 3.60 0.92
N LEU A 254 8.54 3.60 2.25
CA LEU A 254 9.83 3.83 2.90
C LEU A 254 10.90 2.82 2.47
N LEU A 255 10.54 1.54 2.31
CA LEU A 255 11.44 0.53 1.74
C LEU A 255 11.83 0.89 0.31
N ILE A 256 10.85 1.15 -0.56
CA ILE A 256 11.13 1.46 -1.96
C ILE A 256 11.97 2.72 -2.07
N ILE A 257 11.57 3.84 -1.46
CA ILE A 257 12.31 5.11 -1.54
C ILE A 257 13.72 4.92 -0.98
N GLY A 258 13.85 4.23 0.14
CA GLY A 258 15.13 3.93 0.77
C GLY A 258 16.10 3.23 -0.17
N ALA A 259 15.63 2.22 -0.90
CA ALA A 259 16.46 1.48 -1.85
C ALA A 259 17.07 2.37 -2.94
N PHE A 260 16.38 3.43 -3.33
CA PHE A 260 16.84 4.38 -4.34
C PHE A 260 17.67 5.56 -3.78
N THR A 261 17.90 5.62 -2.46
CA THR A 261 18.71 6.70 -1.86
C THR A 261 20.22 6.46 -2.01
N VAL A 262 20.93 7.46 -2.53
CA VAL A 262 22.38 7.40 -2.75
C VAL A 262 23.17 8.15 -1.69
N THR A 263 22.71 9.33 -1.27
CA THR A 263 23.49 10.18 -0.34
C THR A 263 23.28 9.78 1.11
N ASP A 264 24.32 9.92 1.94
CA ASP A 264 24.23 9.62 3.38
C ASP A 264 23.15 10.42 4.10
N ASN A 265 22.92 11.67 3.66
CA ASN A 265 21.87 12.51 4.22
C ASN A 265 20.47 11.93 3.93
N ASP A 266 20.23 11.46 2.71
CA ASP A 266 18.95 10.84 2.34
C ASP A 266 18.72 9.54 3.09
N ARG A 267 19.74 8.67 3.13
CA ARG A 267 19.74 7.42 3.87
C ARG A 267 19.45 7.66 5.36
N PHE A 268 20.03 8.71 5.94
CA PHE A 268 19.79 9.11 7.32
C PHE A 268 18.34 9.53 7.57
N VAL A 269 17.73 10.30 6.66
CA VAL A 269 16.30 10.66 6.76
C VAL A 269 15.44 9.40 6.74
N ILE A 270 15.68 8.48 5.79
CA ILE A 270 14.93 7.23 5.70
C ILE A 270 15.09 6.39 6.98
N LYS A 271 16.32 6.24 7.50
CA LYS A 271 16.57 5.54 8.77
C LYS A 271 15.78 6.13 9.93
N LYS A 272 15.65 7.46 10.02
CA LYS A 272 14.84 8.11 11.05
C LYS A 272 13.36 7.78 10.93
N TYR A 273 12.80 7.85 9.73
CA TYR A 273 11.39 7.54 9.52
C TYR A 273 11.07 6.06 9.76
N VAL A 274 11.92 5.14 9.26
CA VAL A 274 11.76 3.70 9.52
C VAL A 274 11.82 3.39 11.02
N ARG A 275 12.74 4.02 11.76
CA ARG A 275 12.82 3.90 13.21
C ARG A 275 11.58 4.46 13.90
N SER A 276 11.16 5.67 13.52
CA SER A 276 9.99 6.33 14.09
C SER A 276 8.73 5.49 13.91
N VAL A 277 8.52 4.90 12.73
CA VAL A 277 7.40 3.99 12.49
C VAL A 277 7.47 2.77 13.41
N GLY A 278 8.63 2.12 13.50
CA GLY A 278 8.83 0.96 14.39
C GLY A 278 8.51 1.27 15.86
N GLU A 279 8.89 2.46 16.33
CA GLU A 279 8.57 2.96 17.68
C GLU A 279 7.05 3.18 17.86
N THR A 280 6.36 3.75 16.86
CA THR A 280 4.90 4.00 16.90
C THR A 280 4.07 2.72 16.91
N ILE A 281 4.43 1.72 16.10
CA ILE A 281 3.69 0.44 16.05
C ILE A 281 4.14 -0.56 17.12
N HIS A 282 5.11 -0.18 17.97
CA HIS A 282 5.74 -1.05 18.95
C HIS A 282 6.20 -2.40 18.36
N SER A 283 6.77 -2.37 17.15
CA SER A 283 7.18 -3.57 16.44
C SER A 283 8.66 -3.58 16.09
N HIS A 284 9.23 -4.78 16.06
CA HIS A 284 10.54 -5.05 15.50
C HIS A 284 10.60 -4.91 13.96
N TYR A 285 9.49 -4.68 13.24
CA TYR A 285 9.47 -4.60 11.75
C TYR A 285 10.31 -3.46 11.17
N GLY A 286 10.38 -2.31 11.85
CA GLY A 286 11.28 -1.22 11.44
C GLY A 286 12.74 -1.70 11.31
N ASN A 287 13.14 -2.70 12.11
CA ASN A 287 14.48 -3.27 12.00
C ASN A 287 14.66 -4.11 10.74
N GLN A 288 13.63 -4.81 10.24
CA GLN A 288 13.76 -5.63 9.03
C GLN A 288 13.86 -4.78 7.77
N ILE A 289 13.05 -3.73 7.64
CA ILE A 289 13.19 -2.75 6.54
C ILE A 289 14.59 -2.15 6.57
N LYS A 290 15.08 -1.78 7.75
CA LYS A 290 16.44 -1.25 7.90
C LYS A 290 17.50 -2.25 7.45
N ILE A 291 17.40 -3.54 7.82
CA ILE A 291 18.37 -4.57 7.42
C ILE A 291 18.44 -4.70 5.91
N ILE A 292 17.28 -4.78 5.24
CA ILE A 292 17.23 -4.87 3.76
C ILE A 292 17.81 -3.61 3.12
N LEU A 293 17.48 -2.43 3.65
CA LEU A 293 18.04 -1.18 3.15
C LEU A 293 19.56 -1.07 3.33
N ASP A 294 20.08 -1.48 4.50
CA ASP A 294 21.52 -1.51 4.75
C ASP A 294 22.21 -2.47 3.76
N GLU A 295 21.63 -3.64 3.47
CA GLU A 295 22.14 -4.57 2.44
C GLU A 295 22.15 -3.93 1.04
N ILE A 296 21.04 -3.30 0.61
CA ILE A 296 20.96 -2.60 -0.68
C ILE A 296 21.98 -1.45 -0.76
N TRP A 297 22.20 -0.70 0.32
CA TRP A 297 23.15 0.41 0.33
C TRP A 297 24.61 -0.04 0.28
N GLU A 298 24.92 -1.23 0.82
CA GLU A 298 26.24 -1.84 0.79
C GLU A 298 26.56 -2.47 -0.57
N THR A 299 25.58 -3.15 -1.19
CA THR A 299 25.77 -3.88 -2.45
C THR A 299 25.45 -3.06 -3.69
N GLY A 300 24.55 -2.08 -3.57
CA GLY A 300 23.94 -1.39 -4.71
C GLY A 300 22.92 -2.22 -5.49
N ASP A 301 22.52 -3.40 -4.98
CA ASP A 301 21.65 -4.34 -5.68
C ASP A 301 20.17 -4.04 -5.43
N LEU A 302 19.48 -3.46 -6.42
CA LEU A 302 18.04 -3.23 -6.37
C LEU A 302 17.26 -4.52 -6.64
N GLY A 303 17.90 -5.57 -7.15
CA GLY A 303 17.35 -6.91 -7.34
C GLY A 303 16.78 -7.51 -6.06
N ILE A 304 17.31 -7.11 -4.89
CA ILE A 304 16.81 -7.51 -3.57
C ILE A 304 15.31 -7.18 -3.39
N LEU A 305 14.80 -6.12 -4.03
CA LEU A 305 13.38 -5.76 -4.01
C LEU A 305 12.46 -6.78 -4.68
N PHE A 306 13.01 -7.70 -5.46
CA PHE A 306 12.29 -8.78 -6.16
C PHE A 306 12.63 -10.16 -5.59
N ASP A 307 13.54 -10.25 -4.61
CA ASP A 307 13.85 -11.52 -3.93
C ASP A 307 12.74 -11.85 -2.93
N ILE A 308 11.92 -12.83 -3.30
CA ILE A 308 10.79 -13.24 -2.47
C ILE A 308 11.22 -13.82 -1.11
N GLU A 309 12.38 -14.46 -1.01
CA GLU A 309 12.85 -15.00 0.26
C GLU A 309 13.29 -13.89 1.22
N GLN A 310 13.82 -12.78 0.68
CA GLN A 310 14.15 -11.60 1.48
C GLN A 310 12.91 -10.78 1.82
N ILE A 311 12.09 -10.45 0.82
CA ILE A 311 10.94 -9.56 0.99
C ILE A 311 9.81 -10.22 1.79
N SER A 312 9.63 -11.54 1.73
CA SER A 312 8.64 -12.25 2.57
C SER A 312 8.99 -12.27 4.07
N LYS A 313 10.20 -11.87 4.46
CA LYS A 313 10.55 -11.63 5.88
C LYS A 313 9.98 -10.32 6.39
N LEU A 314 9.58 -9.42 5.49
CA LEU A 314 8.91 -8.19 5.84
C LEU A 314 7.46 -8.47 6.20
N VAL A 315 7.01 -7.79 7.24
CA VAL A 315 5.60 -7.68 7.57
C VAL A 315 5.26 -6.21 7.47
N ILE A 316 4.46 -5.87 6.46
CA ILE A 316 4.10 -4.50 6.08
C ILE A 316 2.59 -4.32 6.16
#